data_AF-A0AA37I605-F1
#
_entry.id   AF-A0AA37I605-F1
#
_cell.length_a   1.000
_cell.length_b   1.000
_cell.length_c   1.000
_cell.angle_alpha   90.00
_cell.angle_beta   90.00
_cell.angle_gamma   90.00
#
_symmetry.space_group_name_H-M   'P 1'
#
loop_
_entity.id
_entity.type
_entity.pdbx_description
1 polymer ?
#
loop_
_entity_poly.entity_id
_entity_poly.type
_entity_poly.pdbx_seq_one_letter_code
_entity_poly.pdbx_strand_id
1 'polypeptide(L)' 'MSVEIIVRETGTGLEIVSGRRRLEALLALRDEVVVMSPGIGEMVIARLPDGRLQASANPEHVAVFRQPEISGSSKTLA' A
#
# COMPACT_ATOMS: atom_id res chain seq x y z
N MET A 1 2.35 11.49 3.18
CA MET A 1 0.97 11.48 2.62
C MET A 1 0.54 10.02 2.46
N SER A 2 -0.46 9.56 3.21
CA SER A 2 -1.01 8.21 3.08
C SER A 2 -1.97 8.15 1.89
N VAL A 3 -1.69 7.29 0.90
CA VAL A 3 -2.61 7.05 -0.20
C VAL A 3 -3.74 6.13 0.28
N GLU A 4 -4.97 6.60 0.16
CA GLU A 4 -6.16 5.85 0.59
C GLU A 4 -6.65 4.92 -0.53
N ILE A 5 -6.64 3.61 -0.28
CA ILE A 5 -7.15 2.59 -1.20
C ILE A 5 -8.33 1.91 -0.53
N ILE A 6 -9.50 1.95 -1.16
CA ILE A 6 -10.70 1.31 -0.60
C ILE A 6 -10.69 -0.14 -1.05
N VAL A 7 -10.59 -1.05 -0.10
CA VAL A 7 -10.72 -2.48 -0.35
C VAL A 7 -11.94 -3.04 0.39
N ARG A 8 -12.41 -4.18 -0.09
CA ARG A 8 -13.51 -4.93 0.52
C ARG A 8 -13.09 -6.38 0.67
N GLU A 9 -13.37 -6.97 1.83
CA GLU A 9 -13.26 -8.42 2.03
C GLU A 9 -14.33 -9.15 1.22
N THR A 10 -13.91 -10.16 0.50
CA THR A 10 -14.75 -11.10 -0.24
C THR A 10 -14.49 -12.51 0.28
N GLY A 11 -15.35 -13.48 -0.07
CA GLY A 11 -15.14 -14.88 0.32
C GLY A 11 -13.83 -15.51 -0.21
N THR A 12 -13.12 -14.83 -1.12
CA THR A 12 -11.87 -15.31 -1.73
C THR A 12 -10.66 -14.41 -1.45
N GLY A 13 -10.81 -13.31 -0.70
CA GLY A 13 -9.71 -12.40 -0.37
C GLY A 13 -10.13 -10.94 -0.30
N LEU A 14 -9.27 -10.05 -0.81
CA LEU A 14 -9.50 -8.60 -0.81
C LEU A 14 -9.71 -8.10 -2.24
N GLU A 15 -10.77 -7.31 -2.45
CA GLU A 15 -11.08 -6.66 -3.71
C GLU A 15 -10.87 -5.15 -3.61
N ILE A 16 -10.14 -4.56 -4.56
CA ILE A 16 -9.99 -3.11 -4.65
C ILE A 16 -11.26 -2.51 -5.25
N VAL A 17 -12.02 -1.80 -4.42
CA VAL A 17 -13.24 -1.08 -4.80
C VAL A 17 -12.89 0.28 -5.41
N SER A 18 -11.88 0.96 -4.87
CA SER A 18 -11.46 2.29 -5.34
C SER A 18 -9.96 2.51 -5.20
N GLY A 19 -9.41 3.37 -6.05
CA GLY A 19 -8.00 3.74 -6.04
C GLY A 19 -7.08 2.85 -6.89
N ARG A 20 -7.63 1.97 -7.74
CA ARG A 20 -6.85 1.04 -8.58
C ARG A 20 -5.72 1.72 -9.36
N ARG A 21 -6.01 2.80 -10.10
CA ARG A 21 -4.97 3.54 -10.86
C ARG A 21 -3.87 4.13 -9.97
N ARG A 22 -4.21 4.56 -8.75
CA ARG A 22 -3.25 5.08 -7.78
C ARG A 22 -2.36 3.96 -7.25
N LEU A 23 -2.95 2.82 -6.92
CA LEU A 23 -2.19 1.63 -6.54
C LEU A 23 -1.26 1.17 -7.66
N GLU A 24 -1.74 1.12 -8.91
CA GLU A 24 -0.93 0.76 -10.08
C GLU A 24 0.27 1.70 -10.26
N ALA A 25 0.06 3.01 -10.10
CA ALA A 25 1.16 3.98 -10.16
C ALA A 25 2.21 3.78 -9.05
N LEU A 26 1.77 3.43 -7.83
CA LEU A 26 2.69 3.11 -6.73
C LEU A 26 3.47 1.83 -7.01
N LEU A 27 2.77 0.80 -7.49
CA LEU A 27 3.36 -0.50 -7.85
C LEU A 27 4.17 -0.47 -9.16
N ALA A 28 4.17 0.64 -9.89
CA ALA A 28 5.07 0.85 -11.03
C ALA A 28 6.46 1.31 -10.57
N LEU A 29 6.56 1.85 -9.35
CA LEU A 29 7.81 2.33 -8.77
C LEU A 29 8.47 1.26 -7.89
N ARG A 30 7.70 0.30 -7.37
CA ARG A 30 8.11 -0.71 -6.40
C ARG A 30 7.22 -1.94 -6.48
N ASP A 31 7.72 -3.06 -5.99
CA ASP A 31 6.94 -4.30 -5.95
C ASP A 31 5.92 -4.31 -4.79
N GLU A 32 6.15 -3.53 -3.73
CA GLU A 32 5.25 -3.43 -2.57
C GLU A 32 4.98 -1.99 -2.11
N VAL A 33 3.78 -1.78 -1.56
CA VAL A 33 3.38 -0.49 -0.99
C VAL A 33 2.47 -0.66 0.23
N VAL A 34 2.68 0.15 1.25
CA VAL A 34 1.76 0.27 2.39
C VAL A 34 0.72 1.34 2.09
N VAL A 35 -0.56 1.00 2.27
CA VAL A 35 -1.70 1.88 2.03
C VAL A 35 -2.62 1.89 3.24
N MET A 36 -3.46 2.92 3.33
CA MET A 36 -4.54 2.99 4.33
C MET A 36 -5.87 2.58 3.66
N SER A 37 -6.61 1.67 4.28
CA SER A 37 -7.93 1.28 3.82
C SER A 37 -9.02 1.50 4.87
N PRO A 38 -10.12 2.19 4.53
CA PRO A 38 -11.25 2.37 5.45
C PRO A 38 -11.80 1.02 5.93
N GLY A 39 -11.99 0.89 7.24
CA GLY A 39 -12.55 -0.32 7.87
C GLY A 39 -11.55 -1.46 8.10
N ILE A 40 -10.35 -1.41 7.51
CA ILE A 40 -9.28 -2.40 7.76
C ILE A 40 -8.07 -1.77 8.45
N GLY A 41 -7.73 -0.52 8.10
CA GLY A 41 -6.54 0.16 8.59
C GLY A 41 -5.37 0.05 7.62
N GLU A 42 -4.14 0.03 8.14
CA GLU A 42 -2.97 -0.12 7.30
C GLU A 42 -2.83 -1.53 6.74
N MET A 43 -2.40 -1.60 5.48
CA MET A 43 -2.12 -2.86 4.82
C MET A 43 -0.99 -2.71 3.82
N VAL A 44 -0.20 -3.76 3.67
CA VAL A 44 0.75 -3.88 2.56
C VAL A 44 0.05 -4.55 1.38
N ILE A 45 0.28 -4.02 0.19
CA ILE A 45 -0.09 -4.63 -1.08
C ILE A 45 1.19 -4.86 -1.88
N ALA A 46 1.42 -6.10 -2.29
CA ALA A 46 2.57 -6.54 -3.05
C ALA A 46 2.15 -7.13 -4.40
N ARG A 47 2.95 -6.88 -5.43
CA ARG A 47 2.87 -7.54 -6.73
C ARG A 47 3.79 -8.74 -6.72
N LEU A 48 3.22 -9.93 -6.90
CA LEU A 48 3.95 -11.18 -7.04
C LEU A 48 4.62 -11.26 -8.43
N PRO A 49 5.65 -12.10 -8.61
CA PRO A 49 6.31 -12.29 -9.91
C PRO A 49 5.40 -12.75 -11.05
N ASP A 50 4.28 -13.40 -10.71
CA ASP A 50 3.24 -13.82 -11.66
C ASP A 50 2.24 -12.69 -12.02
N GLY A 51 2.45 -11.49 -11.48
CA GLY A 51 1.63 -10.30 -11.72
C GLY A 51 0.40 -10.20 -10.83
N ARG A 52 0.09 -11.21 -10.00
CA ARG A 52 -1.03 -11.15 -9.03
C ARG A 52 -0.71 -10.19 -7.91
N LEU A 53 -1.76 -9.60 -7.33
CA LEU A 53 -1.63 -8.78 -6.13
C LEU A 53 -1.94 -9.62 -4.90
N GLN A 54 -1.12 -9.47 -3.87
CA GLN A 54 -1.36 -10.01 -2.54
C GLN A 54 -1.40 -8.86 -1.54
N ALA A 55 -2.39 -8.90 -0.64
CA ALA A 55 -2.56 -7.88 0.38
C ALA A 55 -2.57 -8.52 1.77
N SER A 56 -2.02 -7.80 2.75
CA SER A 56 -1.98 -8.24 4.14
C SER A 56 -2.14 -7.06 5.09
N ALA A 57 -3.12 -7.18 5.99
CA ALA A 57 -3.30 -6.27 7.12
C ALA A 57 -2.63 -6.79 8.42
N ASN A 58 -1.87 -7.89 8.37
CA ASN A 58 -1.09 -8.34 9.52
C ASN A 58 -0.10 -7.23 9.93
N PRO A 59 -0.18 -6.71 11.18
CA PRO A 59 0.70 -5.63 11.65
C PRO A 59 2.19 -5.94 11.51
N GLU A 60 2.59 -7.21 11.63
CA GLU A 60 3.99 -7.63 11.46
C GLU A 60 4.45 -7.46 10.01
N HIS A 61 3.61 -7.85 9.05
CA HIS A 61 3.89 -7.64 7.63
C HIS A 61 3.93 -6.15 7.32
N VAL A 62 2.95 -5.38 7.82
CA VAL A 62 2.90 -3.94 7.64
C VAL A 62 4.18 -3.30 8.19
N ALA A 63 4.65 -3.66 9.38
CA ALA A 63 5.86 -3.09 9.98
C ALA A 63 7.13 -3.33 9.14
N VAL A 64 7.25 -4.48 8.47
CA VAL A 64 8.39 -4.79 7.59
C VAL A 64 8.42 -3.89 6.35
N PHE A 65 7.25 -3.62 5.76
CA PHE A 65 7.14 -2.82 4.54
C PHE A 65 6.85 -1.34 4.79
N ARG A 66 6.52 -0.97 6.04
CA ARG A 66 6.32 0.39 6.48
C ARG A 66 7.67 1.08 6.41
N GLN A 67 7.84 1.92 5.39
CA GLN A 67 9.05 2.71 5.29
C GLN A 67 9.08 3.75 6.42
N PRO A 68 10.26 4.05 6.99
CA PRO A 68 10.42 5.34 7.64
C PRO A 68 10.05 6.39 6.61
N GLU A 69 9.14 7.30 6.96
CA GLU A 69 8.89 8.44 6.09
C GLU A 69 10.25 9.04 5.77
N ILE A 70 10.60 9.11 4.48
CA ILE A 70 11.63 10.04 4.06
C ILE A 70 11.00 11.38 4.37
N SER A 71 11.21 11.84 5.61
CA SER A 71 11.03 13.22 5.99
C SER A 71 11.88 13.96 4.98
N GLY A 72 11.22 14.45 3.93
CA GLY A 72 11.72 15.51 3.09
C GLY A 72 11.93 16.68 4.02
N SER A 73 13.04 16.65 4.75
CA SER A 73 13.67 17.81 5.31
C SER A 73 13.92 18.69 4.10
N SER A 74 13.00 19.62 3.85
CA SER A 74 13.29 20.89 3.23
C SER A 74 14.42 21.53 4.04
N LYS A 75 15.65 21.08 3.83
CA LYS A 75 16.81 21.93 4.06
C LYS A 75 16.85 22.83 2.84
N THR A 76 16.14 23.94 2.99
CA THR A 76 16.40 25.21 2.36
C THR A 76 17.92 25.35 2.16
N LEU A 77 18.35 25.27 0.91
CA LEU A 77 19.66 25.77 0.52
C LEU A 77 19.50 27.29 0.43
N ALA A 78 20.21 27.97 1.34
CA ALA A 78 20.37 29.42 1.40
C ALA A 78 21.19 29.93 0.20
#